data_AF-A0ABD5LRD6-F1
#
_entry.id   AF-A0ABD5LRD6-F1
#
_cell.length_a   1.000
_cell.length_b   1.000
_cell.length_c   1.000
_cell.angle_alpha   90.00
_cell.angle_beta   90.00
_cell.angle_gamma   90.00
#
_symmetry.space_group_name_H-M   'P 1'
#
loop_
_entity.id
_entity.type
_entity.pdbx_description
1 polymer ?
#
loop_
_entity_poly.entity_id
_entity_poly.type
_entity_poly.pdbx_seq_one_letter_code
_entity_poly.pdbx_strand_id
1 'polypeptide(L)'
;MNRDDVITKSSIKIIKGDLEKLPYDVLRDAVFIKNAIAMRHIATEKPITSTMVRRPWAILAGQTVTVFAQGDHFQIRYEGKAINNAVANESIRIRVKSGQIITGEALENGSVRIPL
;
A
#
# COMPACT_ATOMS: atom_id res chain seq x y z
N MET A 1 15.61 -8.36 10.23
CA MET A 1 15.08 -7.94 8.90
C MET A 1 15.92 -6.77 8.43
N ASN A 2 16.41 -6.81 7.19
CA ASN A 2 17.20 -5.76 6.58
C ASN A 2 16.31 -4.70 5.92
N ARG A 3 16.93 -3.60 5.51
CA ARG A 3 16.25 -2.59 4.69
C ARG A 3 15.77 -3.21 3.39
N ASP A 4 14.59 -2.80 2.94
CA ASP A 4 13.89 -3.25 1.73
C ASP A 4 13.33 -4.69 1.78
N ASP A 5 13.53 -5.41 2.89
CA ASP A 5 12.87 -6.70 3.12
C ASP A 5 11.35 -6.55 3.24
N VAL A 6 10.62 -7.47 2.63
CA VAL A 6 9.16 -7.59 2.81
C VAL A 6 8.87 -8.34 4.10
N ILE A 7 8.03 -7.75 4.95
CA ILE A 7 7.58 -8.35 6.18
C ILE A 7 6.50 -9.39 5.86
N THR A 8 6.81 -10.64 6.20
CA THR A 8 5.91 -11.79 6.01
C THR A 8 5.45 -12.31 7.36
N LYS A 9 4.46 -13.20 7.37
CA LYS A 9 3.95 -13.78 8.63
C LYS A 9 5.02 -14.54 9.42
N SER A 10 6.04 -15.11 8.75
CA SER A 10 7.12 -15.85 9.40
C SER A 10 8.19 -14.94 10.02
N SER A 11 8.27 -13.67 9.62
CA SER A 11 9.24 -12.71 10.15
C SER A 11 8.74 -11.92 11.36
N ILE A 12 7.51 -12.20 11.82
CA ILE A 12 6.86 -11.50 12.95
C ILE A 12 6.29 -12.49 13.95
N LYS A 13 6.17 -12.04 15.20
CA LYS A 13 5.52 -12.77 16.29
C LYS A 13 4.63 -11.83 17.06
N ILE A 14 3.45 -12.30 17.45
CA ILE A 14 2.57 -11.57 18.36
C ILE A 14 3.01 -11.91 19.78
N ILE A 15 3.37 -10.89 20.54
CA ILE A 15 3.79 -10.99 21.94
C ILE A 15 2.74 -10.27 22.79
N LYS A 16 2.35 -10.90 23.91
CA LYS A 16 1.51 -10.27 24.94
C LYS A 16 2.42 -9.70 26.02
N GLY A 17 2.15 -8.48 26.45
CA GLY A 17 2.95 -7.80 27.47
C GLY A 17 2.32 -6.49 27.90
N ASP A 18 3.05 -5.77 28.75
CA ASP A 18 2.64 -4.48 29.30
C ASP A 18 2.62 -3.40 28.21
N LEU A 19 1.44 -2.82 27.97
CA LEU A 19 1.20 -1.81 26.95
C LEU A 19 1.79 -0.45 27.34
N GLU A 20 1.96 -0.17 28.63
CA GLU A 20 2.45 1.11 29.14
C GLU A 20 3.94 1.34 28.82
N LYS A 21 4.67 0.24 28.56
CA LYS A 21 6.10 0.27 28.21
C LYS A 21 6.34 0.27 26.70
N LEU A 22 5.28 0.28 25.88
CA LEU A 22 5.43 0.32 24.43
C LEU A 22 5.67 1.76 23.95
N PRO A 23 6.56 1.94 22.95
CA PRO A 23 6.60 3.17 22.19
C PRO A 23 5.22 3.52 21.62
N TYR A 24 4.93 4.82 21.49
CA TYR A 24 3.62 5.31 21.07
C TYR A 24 3.23 4.86 19.65
N ASP A 25 4.21 4.63 18.78
CA ASP A 25 4.03 4.34 17.35
C ASP A 25 4.14 2.83 17.01
N VAL A 26 4.05 1.94 18.01
CA VAL A 26 4.06 0.48 17.78
C VAL A 26 2.84 0.05 16.98
N LEU A 27 3.08 -0.68 15.89
CA LEU A 27 2.02 -1.29 15.09
C LEU A 27 1.42 -2.49 15.84
N ARG A 28 0.14 -2.37 16.21
CA ARG A 28 -0.60 -3.39 16.96
C ARG A 28 -1.48 -4.27 16.08
N ASP A 29 -1.94 -3.71 14.97
CA ASP A 29 -2.75 -4.43 13.99
C ASP A 29 -1.84 -5.00 12.89
N ALA A 30 -1.95 -6.32 12.67
CA ALA A 30 -1.20 -7.05 11.66
C ALA A 30 -1.52 -6.57 10.23
N VAL A 31 -2.66 -5.93 10.00
CA VAL A 31 -3.03 -5.36 8.69
C VAL A 31 -1.99 -4.33 8.22
N PHE A 32 -1.45 -3.50 9.12
CA PHE A 32 -0.42 -2.51 8.76
C PHE A 32 0.97 -3.12 8.57
N ILE A 33 1.18 -4.35 9.01
CA ILE A 33 2.46 -5.05 8.96
C ILE A 33 2.51 -6.00 7.76
N LYS A 34 1.36 -6.54 7.33
CA LYS A 34 1.25 -7.48 6.22
C LYS A 34 1.84 -6.87 4.94
N ASN A 35 2.86 -7.54 4.38
CA ASN A 35 3.56 -7.13 3.17
C ASN A 35 4.22 -5.74 3.27
N ALA A 36 4.35 -5.17 4.47
CA ALA A 36 5.06 -3.92 4.67
C ALA A 36 6.54 -4.10 4.31
N ILE A 37 7.19 -3.02 3.91
CA ILE A 37 8.60 -3.02 3.51
C ILE A 37 9.40 -2.32 4.61
N ALA A 38 10.44 -2.98 5.09
CA ALA A 38 11.33 -2.43 6.11
C ALA A 38 12.12 -1.24 5.54
N MET A 39 12.04 -0.08 6.19
CA MET A 39 12.76 1.13 5.77
C MET A 39 14.18 1.19 6.34
N ARG A 40 14.50 0.31 7.29
CA ARG A 40 15.78 0.20 7.99
C ARG A 40 15.97 -1.23 8.50
N HIS A 41 17.16 -1.53 8.99
CA HIS A 41 17.37 -2.77 9.75
C HIS A 41 16.51 -2.79 11.02
N ILE A 42 15.75 -3.87 11.21
CA ILE A 42 14.92 -4.15 12.37
C ILE A 42 15.48 -5.40 13.05
N ALA A 43 15.96 -5.23 14.29
CA ALA A 43 16.48 -6.32 15.11
C ALA A 43 15.35 -7.23 15.60
N THR A 44 15.68 -8.51 15.83
CA THR A 44 14.78 -9.49 16.42
C THR A 44 14.33 -9.06 17.82
N GLU A 45 13.14 -9.49 18.24
CA GLU A 45 12.56 -9.20 19.56
C GLU A 45 12.33 -7.71 19.86
N LYS A 46 12.34 -6.84 18.84
CA LYS A 46 11.96 -5.43 18.98
C LYS A 46 10.53 -5.18 18.48
N PRO A 47 9.74 -4.35 19.18
CA PRO A 47 8.46 -3.89 18.65
C PRO A 47 8.64 -3.20 17.31
N ILE A 48 7.79 -3.52 16.34
CA ILE A 48 7.76 -2.87 15.03
C ILE A 48 6.95 -1.59 15.16
N THR A 49 7.54 -0.46 14.78
CA THR A 49 6.86 0.83 14.80
C THR A 49 6.54 1.33 13.40
N SER A 50 5.58 2.25 13.29
CA SER A 50 5.16 2.81 11.99
C SER A 50 6.29 3.55 11.26
N THR A 51 7.27 4.08 12.00
CA THR A 51 8.45 4.75 11.44
C THR A 51 9.49 3.80 10.85
N MET A 52 9.40 2.49 11.15
CA MET A 52 10.34 1.47 10.65
C MET A 52 9.91 0.87 9.31
N VAL A 53 8.66 1.03 8.90
CA VAL A 53 8.08 0.31 7.77
C VAL A 53 7.26 1.24 6.88
N ARG A 54 7.13 0.88 5.62
CA ARG A 54 6.19 1.51 4.68
C ARG A 54 5.26 0.47 4.07
N ARG A 55 4.08 0.90 3.65
CA ARG A 55 3.21 0.06 2.82
C ARG A 55 3.90 -0.22 1.47
N PRO A 56 3.68 -1.42 0.88
CA PRO A 56 4.19 -1.72 -0.44
C PRO A 56 3.50 -0.84 -1.48
N TRP A 57 4.22 -0.52 -2.55
CA TRP A 57 3.61 0.15 -3.69
C TRP A 57 2.62 -0.83 -4.34
N ALA A 58 1.36 -0.40 -4.47
CA ALA A 58 0.37 -1.14 -5.24
C ALA A 58 0.53 -0.83 -6.74
N ILE A 59 0.88 0.41 -7.05
CA ILE A 59 1.12 0.90 -8.41
C ILE A 59 2.37 1.78 -8.42
N LEU A 60 3.22 1.60 -9.43
CA LEU A 60 4.39 2.44 -9.69
C LEU A 60 4.11 3.44 -10.83
N ALA A 61 4.77 4.59 -10.78
CA ALA A 61 4.76 5.56 -11.87
C ALA A 61 5.28 4.90 -13.16
N GLY A 62 4.59 5.16 -14.26
CA GLY A 62 4.88 4.55 -15.55
C GLY A 62 4.28 3.15 -15.75
N GLN A 63 3.71 2.52 -14.72
CA GLN A 63 3.01 1.26 -14.84
C GLN A 63 1.73 1.43 -15.68
N THR A 64 1.47 0.51 -16.60
CA THR A 64 0.17 0.39 -17.26
C THR A 64 -0.82 -0.24 -16.28
N VAL A 65 -1.94 0.43 -16.03
CA VAL A 65 -2.95 0.01 -15.07
C VAL A 65 -4.30 -0.10 -15.73
N THR A 66 -5.10 -1.05 -15.25
CA THR A 66 -6.53 -1.13 -15.57
C THR A 66 -7.29 -0.21 -14.62
N VAL A 67 -8.14 0.64 -15.18
CA VAL A 67 -9.01 1.57 -14.46
C VAL A 67 -10.45 1.09 -14.56
N PHE A 68 -11.13 1.06 -13.43
CA PHE A 68 -12.53 0.68 -13.28
C PHE A 68 -13.33 1.86 -12.79
N ALA A 69 -14.40 2.22 -13.51
CA ALA A 69 -15.39 3.18 -13.08
C ALA A 69 -16.73 2.46 -12.96
N GLN A 70 -17.33 2.44 -11.77
CA GLN A 70 -18.59 1.75 -11.51
C GLN A 70 -19.65 2.77 -11.08
N GLY A 71 -20.75 2.82 -11.80
CA GLY A 71 -21.98 3.51 -11.40
C GLY A 71 -23.09 2.50 -11.11
N ASP A 72 -24.28 2.99 -10.78
CA ASP A 72 -25.39 2.14 -10.30
C ASP A 72 -25.77 0.99 -11.25
N HIS A 73 -25.60 1.18 -12.56
CA HIS A 73 -26.02 0.20 -13.58
C HIS A 73 -24.98 -0.01 -14.68
N PHE A 74 -23.73 0.44 -14.49
CA PHE A 74 -22.67 0.28 -15.47
C PHE A 74 -21.30 0.13 -14.82
N GLN A 75 -20.42 -0.60 -15.49
CA GLN A 75 -19.00 -0.68 -15.16
C GLN A 75 -18.21 -0.46 -16.44
N ILE A 76 -17.29 0.50 -16.40
CA ILE A 76 -16.38 0.78 -17.50
C ILE A 76 -14.96 0.41 -17.13
N ARG A 77 -14.27 -0.22 -18.07
CA ARG A 77 -12.87 -0.62 -17.96
C ARG A 77 -12.03 0.14 -18.98
N TYR A 78 -10.95 0.76 -18.53
CA TYR A 78 -10.00 1.45 -19.38
C TYR A 78 -8.56 1.06 -19.03
N GLU A 79 -7.64 1.33 -19.95
CA GLU A 79 -6.21 1.26 -19.68
C GLU A 79 -5.63 2.67 -19.61
N GLY A 80 -4.65 2.86 -18.73
CA GLY A 80 -3.87 4.09 -18.71
C GLY A 80 -2.51 3.88 -18.05
N LYS A 81 -1.69 4.91 -18.08
CA LYS A 81 -0.34 4.91 -17.52
C LYS A 81 -0.32 5.73 -16.23
N ALA A 82 0.10 5.12 -15.12
CA ALA A 82 0.24 5.79 -13.85
C ALA A 82 1.29 6.93 -13.94
N ILE A 83 0.99 8.07 -13.32
CA ILE A 83 1.87 9.25 -13.28
C ILE A 83 2.68 9.28 -11.99
N ASN A 84 2.10 8.82 -10.88
CA ASN A 84 2.74 8.74 -9.56
C ASN A 84 2.65 7.32 -9.00
N ASN A 85 3.50 7.02 -8.03
CA ASN A 85 3.37 5.82 -7.21
C ASN A 85 2.18 5.97 -6.26
N ALA A 86 1.53 4.86 -5.91
CA ALA A 86 0.50 4.82 -4.88
C ALA A 86 0.51 3.47 -4.16
N VAL A 87 0.23 3.50 -2.87
CA VAL A 87 -0.13 2.30 -2.10
C VAL A 87 -1.64 2.06 -2.19
N ALA A 88 -2.12 0.90 -1.75
CA ALA A 88 -3.56 0.64 -1.79
C ALA A 88 -4.37 1.67 -0.98
N ASN A 89 -5.53 2.04 -1.52
CA ASN A 89 -6.45 3.07 -1.04
C ASN A 89 -5.87 4.50 -1.06
N GLU A 90 -4.80 4.74 -1.83
CA GLU A 90 -4.23 6.06 -2.04
C GLU A 90 -4.64 6.63 -3.41
N SER A 91 -4.73 7.96 -3.50
CA SER A 91 -5.03 8.66 -4.75
C SER A 91 -3.90 8.48 -5.77
N ILE A 92 -4.26 8.18 -7.01
CA ILE A 92 -3.33 8.00 -8.12
C ILE A 92 -3.83 8.70 -9.38
N ARG A 93 -2.92 9.38 -10.07
CA ARG A 93 -3.18 10.05 -11.35
C ARG A 93 -2.78 9.14 -12.49
N ILE A 94 -3.66 9.00 -13.46
CA ILE A 94 -3.49 8.13 -14.64
C ILE A 94 -3.63 8.97 -15.90
N ARG A 95 -2.70 8.81 -16.83
CA ARG A 95 -2.83 9.32 -18.19
C ARG A 95 -3.43 8.24 -19.09
N VAL A 96 -4.62 8.49 -19.61
CA VAL A 96 -5.31 7.57 -20.54
C VAL A 96 -4.88 7.83 -21.99
N LYS A 97 -5.23 6.92 -22.91
CA LYS A 97 -4.81 6.99 -24.34
C LYS A 97 -5.23 8.30 -25.03
N SER A 98 -6.33 8.93 -24.61
CA SER A 98 -6.76 10.24 -25.12
C SER A 98 -5.87 11.41 -24.70
N GLY A 99 -4.89 11.19 -23.81
CA GLY A 99 -4.04 12.22 -23.22
C GLY A 99 -4.63 12.87 -21.96
N GLN A 100 -5.91 12.64 -21.66
CA GLN A 100 -6.55 13.13 -20.44
C GLN A 100 -5.90 12.51 -19.20
N ILE A 101 -5.83 13.30 -18.12
CA ILE A 101 -5.41 12.82 -16.80
C ILE A 101 -6.66 12.63 -15.95
N ILE A 102 -6.83 11.43 -15.43
CA ILE A 102 -7.89 11.08 -14.48
C ILE A 102 -7.26 10.79 -13.11
N THR A 103 -8.03 11.00 -12.05
CA THR A 103 -7.63 10.69 -10.69
C THR A 103 -8.53 9.57 -10.17
N GLY A 104 -7.93 8.55 -9.58
CA GLY A 104 -8.64 7.44 -8.94
C GLY A 104 -7.93 6.99 -7.69
N GLU A 105 -8.37 5.85 -7.18
CA GLU A 105 -7.85 5.19 -5.99
C GLU A 105 -7.17 3.88 -6.38
N ALA A 106 -5.93 3.69 -5.93
CA ALA A 106 -5.19 2.46 -6.18
C ALA A 106 -5.76 1.29 -5.37
N LEU A 107 -5.99 0.15 -6.02
CA LEU A 107 -6.42 -1.09 -5.37
C LEU A 107 -5.22 -2.01 -5.10
N GLU A 108 -5.34 -2.89 -4.11
CA GLU A 108 -4.26 -3.83 -3.73
C GLU A 108 -3.78 -4.72 -4.87
N ASN A 109 -4.63 -5.00 -5.86
CA ASN A 109 -4.31 -5.81 -7.03
C ASN A 109 -3.60 -5.03 -8.16
N GLY A 110 -3.25 -3.76 -7.94
CA GLY A 110 -2.59 -2.90 -8.92
C GLY A 110 -3.51 -2.28 -9.99
N SER A 111 -4.83 -2.41 -9.81
CA SER A 111 -5.82 -1.68 -10.62
C SER A 111 -6.28 -0.40 -9.94
N VAL A 112 -7.03 0.44 -10.65
CA VAL A 112 -7.50 1.72 -10.14
C VAL A 112 -9.03 1.76 -10.15
N ARG A 113 -9.63 2.27 -9.08
CA ARG A 113 -11.06 2.60 -9.01
C ARG A 113 -11.26 4.10 -9.18
N ILE A 114 -12.21 4.51 -10.01
CA ILE A 114 -12.69 5.88 -10.07
C ILE A 114 -13.96 5.97 -9.22
N PRO A 115 -14.00 6.80 -8.16
CA PRO A 115 -15.25 7.14 -7.51
C PRO A 115 -16.07 8.00 -8.48
N LEU A 116 -17.30 7.58 -8.76
CA LEU A 116 -18.28 8.30 -9.56
C LEU A 116 -19.36 8.89 -8.66
#